data_AF-A0A7C9DWL9-F1
#
_entry.id   AF-A0A7C9DWL9-F1
#
_cell.length_a   1.000
_cell.length_b   1.000
_cell.length_c   1.000
_cell.angle_alpha   90.00
_cell.angle_beta   90.00
_cell.angle_gamma   90.00
#
_symmetry.space_group_name_H-M   'P 1'
#
loop_
_entity.id
_entity.type
_entity.pdbx_description
1 polymer ?
#
loop_
_entity_poly.entity_id
_entity_poly.type
_entity_poly.pdbx_seq_one_letter_code
_entity_poly.pdbx_strand_id
1 'polypeptide(L)'
;MGGHGGLNILPQKRWNVYNFENREKVRKDEEEAAREEQLKREQSRKRDAEFRLQQLRRARGLDPDAGAGKPEASVESKPDSPEPPKSESDSKHINLFDGIKIFDPVVIEKK
;
A
#
# COMPACT_ATOMS: atom_id res chain seq x y z
N MET A 1 -37.79 30.49 23.09
CA MET A 1 -37.11 29.18 22.96
C MET A 1 -37.64 28.49 21.71
N GLY A 2 -37.13 28.85 20.54
CA GLY A 2 -37.62 28.33 19.25
C GLY A 2 -36.90 27.05 18.89
N GLY A 3 -37.60 25.92 19.04
CA GLY A 3 -37.09 24.60 18.73
C GLY A 3 -36.66 24.50 17.27
N HIS A 4 -35.40 24.12 17.07
CA HIS A 4 -34.88 23.75 15.76
C HIS A 4 -35.78 22.65 15.19
N GLY A 5 -36.37 22.91 14.01
CA GLY A 5 -37.33 22.01 13.37
C GLY A 5 -36.82 20.57 13.38
N GLY A 6 -37.63 19.68 13.95
CA GLY A 6 -37.31 18.28 14.22
C GLY A 6 -37.18 17.39 12.98
N LEU A 7 -36.44 17.84 11.97
CA LEU A 7 -36.05 17.01 10.85
C LEU A 7 -34.67 16.42 11.14
N ASN A 8 -34.57 15.10 11.11
CA ASN A 8 -33.29 14.42 11.25
C ASN A 8 -32.40 14.72 10.02
N ILE A 9 -31.43 15.60 10.19
CA ILE A 9 -30.52 16.05 9.12
C ILE A 9 -29.42 15.03 8.80
N LEU A 10 -29.10 14.12 9.73
CA LEU A 10 -28.05 13.10 9.55
C LEU A 10 -28.27 12.18 8.35
N PRO A 11 -29.46 11.57 8.14
CA PRO A 11 -29.69 10.72 6.98
C PRO A 11 -29.59 11.46 5.64
N GLN A 12 -29.75 12.79 5.62
CA GLN A 12 -29.62 13.60 4.40
C GLN A 12 -28.16 13.87 4.01
N LYS A 13 -27.18 13.59 4.89
CA LYS A 13 -25.77 13.84 4.61
C LYS A 13 -25.07 12.58 4.13
N ARG A 14 -24.32 12.72 3.03
CA ARG A 14 -23.58 11.63 2.38
C ARG A 14 -22.45 11.06 3.24
N TRP A 15 -21.88 11.85 4.15
CA TRP A 15 -20.82 11.43 5.07
C TRP A 15 -21.34 10.67 6.29
N ASN A 16 -22.66 10.57 6.50
CA ASN A 16 -23.19 9.88 7.66
C ASN A 16 -22.83 8.39 7.62
N VAL A 17 -22.00 7.97 8.56
CA VAL A 17 -21.48 6.61 8.70
C VAL A 17 -22.62 5.58 8.82
N TYR A 18 -23.73 6.00 9.44
CA TYR A 18 -24.85 5.09 9.69
C TYR A 18 -25.75 4.86 8.48
N ASN A 19 -25.55 5.56 7.36
CA ASN A 19 -26.29 5.28 6.13
C ASN A 19 -25.97 3.88 5.63
N PHE A 20 -27.00 3.18 5.13
CA PHE A 20 -26.88 1.83 4.61
C PHE A 20 -25.74 1.70 3.59
N GLU A 21 -25.66 2.65 2.64
CA GLU A 21 -24.61 2.69 1.61
C GLU A 21 -23.19 2.73 2.20
N ASN A 22 -22.98 3.50 3.28
CA ASN A 22 -21.65 3.64 3.87
C ASN A 22 -21.29 2.41 4.70
N ARG A 23 -22.28 1.80 5.38
CA ARG A 23 -22.09 0.52 6.07
C ARG A 23 -21.75 -0.60 5.10
N GLU A 24 -22.41 -0.65 3.95
CA GLU A 24 -22.12 -1.64 2.92
C GLU A 24 -20.74 -1.45 2.28
N LYS A 25 -20.28 -0.20 2.08
CA LYS A 25 -18.92 0.07 1.63
C LYS A 25 -17.89 -0.45 2.62
N VAL A 26 -18.04 -0.11 3.90
CA VAL A 26 -17.15 -0.62 4.97
C VAL A 26 -17.13 -2.14 4.96
N ARG A 27 -18.29 -2.79 4.87
CA ARG A 27 -18.37 -4.26 4.81
C ARG A 27 -17.62 -4.84 3.61
N LYS A 28 -17.75 -4.25 2.42
CA LYS A 28 -17.03 -4.70 1.22
C LYS A 28 -15.54 -4.48 1.35
N ASP A 29 -15.11 -3.32 1.83
CA ASP A 29 -13.70 -3.00 2.00
C ASP A 29 -13.05 -3.95 3.04
N GLU A 30 -13.76 -4.28 4.12
CA GLU A 30 -13.33 -5.29 5.10
C GLU A 30 -13.26 -6.70 4.50
N GLU A 31 -14.25 -7.10 3.71
CA GLU A 31 -14.27 -8.40 3.02
C GLU A 31 -13.13 -8.51 1.98
N GLU A 32 -12.87 -7.45 1.22
CA GLU A 32 -11.81 -7.38 0.21
C GLU A 32 -10.44 -7.43 0.88
N ALA A 33 -10.21 -6.64 1.93
CA ALA A 33 -8.96 -6.67 2.69
C ALA A 33 -8.70 -8.08 3.27
N ALA A 34 -9.72 -8.75 3.80
CA ALA A 34 -9.60 -10.11 4.33
C ALA A 34 -9.26 -11.13 3.23
N ARG A 35 -9.83 -11.00 2.03
CA ARG A 35 -9.52 -11.88 0.89
C ARG A 35 -8.11 -11.65 0.35
N GLU A 36 -7.69 -10.40 0.23
CA GLU A 36 -6.35 -10.06 -0.25
C GLU A 36 -5.26 -10.57 0.68
N GLU A 37 -5.46 -10.48 2.00
CA GLU A 37 -4.51 -11.03 2.97
C GLU A 37 -4.36 -12.55 2.83
N GLN A 38 -5.48 -13.26 2.64
CA GLN A 38 -5.47 -14.71 2.43
C GLN A 38 -4.73 -15.08 1.14
N LEU A 39 -5.05 -14.43 0.02
CA LEU A 39 -4.39 -14.67 -1.26
C LEU A 39 -2.89 -14.39 -1.18
N LYS A 40 -2.49 -13.30 -0.52
CA LYS A 40 -1.07 -12.96 -0.34
C LYS A 40 -0.32 -14.02 0.47
N ARG A 41 -0.95 -14.55 1.52
CA ARG A 41 -0.39 -15.63 2.34
C ARG A 41 -0.29 -16.95 1.58
N GLU A 42 -1.25 -17.25 0.72
CA GLU A 42 -1.18 -18.43 -0.14
C GLU A 42 -0.11 -18.29 -1.22
N GLN A 43 0.00 -17.11 -1.84
CA GLN A 43 1.02 -16.84 -2.85
C GLN A 43 2.43 -16.94 -2.27
N SER A 44 2.68 -16.42 -1.07
CA SER A 44 4.00 -16.57 -0.42
C SER A 44 4.34 -18.04 -0.19
N ARG A 45 3.39 -18.82 0.36
CA ARG A 45 3.57 -20.26 0.57
C ARG A 45 3.85 -21.03 -0.73
N LYS A 46 3.11 -20.71 -1.81
CA LYS A 46 3.32 -21.33 -3.13
C LYS A 46 4.70 -20.97 -3.68
N ARG A 47 5.09 -19.70 -3.64
CA ARG A 47 6.43 -19.25 -4.07
C ARG A 47 7.55 -19.94 -3.31
N ASP A 48 7.43 -20.06 -2.00
CA ASP A 48 8.45 -20.73 -1.17
C ASP A 48 8.56 -22.22 -1.51
N ALA A 49 7.43 -22.89 -1.74
CA ALA A 49 7.40 -24.29 -2.14
C ALA A 49 8.01 -24.51 -3.52
N GLU A 50 7.66 -23.66 -4.49
CA GLU A 50 8.20 -23.69 -5.86
C GLU A 50 9.71 -23.44 -5.86
N PHE A 51 10.18 -22.45 -5.10
CA PHE A 51 11.60 -22.14 -4.95
C PHE A 51 12.39 -23.31 -4.35
N ARG A 52 11.85 -23.92 -3.28
CA ARG A 52 12.47 -25.11 -2.68
C ARG A 52 12.52 -26.28 -3.66
N LEU A 53 11.46 -26.50 -4.42
CA LEU A 53 11.38 -27.57 -5.43
C LEU A 53 12.40 -27.31 -6.55
N GLN A 54 12.52 -26.08 -7.04
CA GLN A 54 13.50 -25.70 -8.05
C GLN A 54 14.93 -25.91 -7.56
N GLN A 55 15.25 -25.56 -6.31
CA GLN A 55 16.57 -25.85 -5.73
C GLN A 55 16.88 -27.34 -5.68
N LEU A 56 15.90 -28.19 -5.36
CA LEU A 56 16.07 -29.64 -5.36
C LEU A 56 16.25 -30.21 -6.78
N ARG A 57 15.56 -29.66 -7.79
CA ARG A 57 15.76 -30.04 -9.20
C ARG A 57 17.16 -29.67 -9.71
N ARG A 58 17.62 -28.46 -9.37
CA ARG A 58 19.00 -27.98 -9.58
C ARG A 58 20.03 -28.94 -9.02
N ALA A 59 19.87 -29.31 -7.74
CA ALA A 59 20.78 -30.23 -7.06
C ALA A 59 20.80 -31.63 -7.67
N ARG A 60 19.68 -32.10 -8.25
CA ARG A 60 19.61 -33.41 -8.95
C ARG A 60 20.00 -33.36 -10.42
N GLY A 61 20.30 -32.18 -10.98
CA GLY A 61 20.61 -32.04 -12.41
C GLY A 61 19.44 -32.35 -13.35
N LEU A 62 18.20 -32.27 -12.84
CA LEU A 62 16.96 -32.56 -13.58
C LEU A 62 16.28 -31.28 -14.09
N ASP A 63 16.99 -30.15 -14.11
CA ASP A 63 16.42 -28.92 -14.62
C ASP A 63 16.29 -28.96 -16.14
N PRO A 64 15.09 -28.74 -16.70
CA PRO A 64 14.91 -28.63 -18.14
C PRO A 64 15.54 -27.36 -18.73
N ASP A 65 15.93 -26.40 -17.89
CA ASP A 65 16.45 -25.08 -18.28
C ASP A 65 17.99 -25.00 -18.29
N ALA A 66 18.69 -26.10 -17.95
CA ALA A 66 20.15 -26.16 -18.00
C ALA A 66 20.74 -26.05 -19.43
N GLY A 67 19.89 -25.94 -20.47
CA GLY A 67 20.26 -25.66 -21.85
C GLY A 67 20.21 -24.18 -22.26
N ALA A 68 19.73 -23.27 -21.42
CA ALA A 68 19.71 -21.82 -21.71
C ALA A 68 20.49 -21.07 -20.61
N GLY A 69 21.46 -20.26 -21.04
CA GLY A 69 22.55 -19.76 -20.20
C GLY A 69 22.14 -18.98 -18.95
N LYS A 70 23.03 -19.05 -17.95
CA LYS A 70 23.21 -18.01 -16.93
C LYS A 70 23.37 -16.64 -17.62
N PRO A 71 22.87 -15.53 -17.04
CA PRO A 71 23.69 -14.88 -16.01
C PRO A 71 22.92 -14.11 -14.91
N GLU A 72 23.70 -13.68 -13.91
CA GLU A 72 23.44 -12.60 -12.93
C GLU A 72 22.30 -12.76 -11.91
N ALA A 73 22.67 -13.27 -10.73
CA ALA A 73 22.05 -12.86 -9.47
C ALA A 73 22.53 -11.43 -9.12
N SER A 74 21.89 -10.43 -9.70
CA SER A 74 21.88 -9.06 -9.19
C SER A 74 20.42 -8.68 -9.06
N VAL A 75 19.96 -8.52 -7.81
CA VAL A 75 19.15 -7.40 -7.30
C VAL A 75 19.01 -7.67 -5.79
N GLU A 76 19.96 -7.15 -5.03
CA GLU A 76 19.60 -6.57 -3.73
C GLU A 76 18.64 -5.41 -4.01
N SER A 77 17.43 -5.47 -3.48
CA SER A 77 16.67 -4.26 -3.20
C SER A 77 16.04 -4.39 -1.82
N LYS A 78 16.72 -3.73 -0.87
CA LYS A 78 16.11 -3.19 0.34
C LYS A 78 14.78 -2.53 -0.06
N PRO A 79 13.69 -2.72 0.69
CA PRO A 79 12.46 -2.00 0.42
C PRO A 79 12.74 -0.51 0.60
N ASP A 80 12.67 0.22 -0.52
CA ASP A 80 12.68 1.66 -0.56
C ASP A 80 11.57 2.19 0.33
N SER A 81 12.01 2.87 1.38
CA SER A 81 11.27 3.92 2.06
C SER A 81 10.73 4.89 1.00
N PRO A 82 9.45 5.31 1.05
CA PRO A 82 8.91 6.22 0.07
C PRO A 82 9.56 7.61 0.23
N GLU A 83 10.60 7.87 -0.57
CA GLU A 83 11.08 9.22 -0.83
C GLU A 83 10.03 9.99 -1.67
N PRO A 84 9.81 11.28 -1.38
CA PRO A 84 8.75 12.08 -2.00
C PRO A 84 9.00 12.27 -3.51
N PRO A 85 7.95 12.24 -4.35
CA PRO A 85 8.10 12.36 -5.79
C PRO A 85 8.66 13.74 -6.17
N LYS A 86 9.77 13.71 -6.90
CA LYS A 86 10.37 14.88 -7.56
C LYS A 86 9.35 15.45 -8.55
N SER A 87 9.00 16.70 -8.33
CA SER A 87 8.07 17.53 -9.09
C SER A 87 8.33 17.54 -10.59
N GLU A 88 7.33 17.15 -11.38
CA GLU A 88 7.26 17.40 -12.81
C GLU A 88 7.07 18.91 -13.07
N SER A 89 8.15 19.55 -13.50
CA SER A 89 8.25 21.01 -13.69
C SER A 89 7.79 21.46 -15.08
N ASP A 90 6.54 21.19 -15.47
CA ASP A 90 5.94 21.77 -16.70
C ASP A 90 4.39 21.80 -16.72
N SER A 91 3.75 21.74 -15.55
CA SER A 91 2.33 22.12 -15.42
C SER A 91 2.23 23.34 -14.51
N LYS A 92 1.26 24.22 -14.77
CA LYS A 92 0.98 25.47 -14.03
C LYS A 92 0.52 25.22 -12.57
N HIS A 93 1.07 24.22 -11.91
CA HIS A 93 0.80 23.88 -10.52
C HIS A 93 1.83 24.59 -9.64
N ILE A 94 1.38 25.58 -8.87
CA ILE A 94 2.19 26.23 -7.84
C ILE A 94 1.94 25.47 -6.53
N ASN A 95 2.94 24.75 -6.05
CA ASN A 95 2.90 24.15 -4.72
C ASN A 95 3.03 25.27 -3.67
N LEU A 96 1.93 25.62 -3.00
CA LEU A 96 1.93 26.68 -1.99
C LEU A 96 2.75 26.31 -0.73
N PHE A 97 3.06 25.02 -0.56
CA PHE A 97 3.85 24.48 0.55
C PHE A 97 5.34 24.30 0.20
N ASP A 98 5.75 24.49 -1.06
CA ASP A 98 7.17 24.49 -1.42
C ASP A 98 7.85 25.70 -0.76
N GLY A 99 8.92 25.46 0.01
CA GLY A 99 9.68 26.50 0.70
C GLY A 99 9.20 26.85 2.11
N ILE A 100 8.10 26.27 2.61
CA ILE A 100 7.72 26.45 4.02
C ILE A 100 8.38 25.37 4.89
N LYS A 101 9.37 25.76 5.68
CA LYS A 101 10.05 24.91 6.67
C LYS A 101 9.20 24.75 7.94
N ILE A 102 7.99 24.19 7.80
CA ILE A 102 7.08 23.96 8.94
C ILE A 102 7.55 22.78 9.80
N PHE A 103 8.27 21.84 9.19
CA PHE A 103 8.67 20.58 9.83
C PHE A 103 10.18 20.45 10.05
N ASP A 104 10.92 21.57 10.15
CA ASP A 104 12.31 21.52 10.63
C ASP A 104 12.29 21.22 12.14
N PRO A 105 12.83 20.08 12.62
CA PRO A 105 12.85 19.79 14.04
C PRO A 105 13.75 20.80 14.76
N VAL A 106 13.18 21.54 15.72
CA VAL A 106 13.95 22.43 16.59
C VAL A 106 14.89 21.55 17.43
N VAL A 107 16.18 21.61 17.14
CA VAL A 107 17.21 20.98 17.98
C VAL A 107 17.28 21.78 19.27
N ILE A 108 16.62 21.29 20.32
CA ILE A 108 16.73 21.85 21.67
C ILE A 108 18.06 21.35 22.24
N GLU A 109 19.12 22.15 22.13
CA GLU A 109 20.38 21.88 22.83
C GLU A 109 20.14 22.02 24.34
N LYS A 110 20.10 20.88 25.05
CA LYS A 110 20.13 20.85 26.51
C LYS A 110 21.56 21.19 26.95
N LYS A 111 21.71 22.32 27.65
CA LYS A 111 22.93 22.71 28.35
C LYS A 111 22.83 22.34 29.82
#